data_AF-A0A9E5TJB5-F1
#
_entry.id   AF-A0A9E5TJB5-F1
#
_cell.length_a   1.000
_cell.length_b   1.000
_cell.length_c   1.000
_cell.angle_alpha   90.00
_cell.angle_beta   90.00
_cell.angle_gamma   90.00
#
_symmetry.space_group_name_H-M   'P 1'
#
loop_
_entity.id
_entity.type
_entity.pdbx_description
1 polymer ?
#
loop_
_entity_poly.entity_id
_entity_poly.type
_entity_poly.pdbx_seq_one_letter_code
_entity_poly.pdbx_strand_id
1 'polypeptide(L)' 'RYIAESGGELFSNEIRERFDIPRTSAWRMLRRLEGLEIIEERKVGGQSLVSIHRRYQR' A
#
# COMPACT_ATOMS: atom_id res chain seq x y z
N ARG A 1 4.08 -6.81 -7.29
CA ARG A 1 3.09 -7.45 -8.20
C ARG A 1 1.66 -7.25 -7.70
N TYR A 2 1.31 -7.66 -6.47
CA TYR A 2 -0.05 -7.54 -5.91
C TYR A 2 -0.73 -6.16 -6.05
N ILE A 3 -0.06 -5.06 -5.67
CA ILE A 3 -0.65 -3.72 -5.76
C ILE A 3 -1.00 -3.33 -7.20
N ALA A 4 -0.17 -3.73 -8.17
CA ALA A 4 -0.42 -3.45 -9.58
C ALA A 4 -1.58 -4.30 -10.13
N GLU A 5 -1.77 -5.52 -9.61
CA GLU A 5 -2.86 -6.42 -10.00
C GLU A 5 -4.22 -5.97 -9.44
N SER A 6 -4.26 -5.29 -8.28
CA SER A 6 -5.48 -4.73 -7.68
C SER A 6 -5.98 -3.44 -8.37
N GLY A 7 -5.52 -3.13 -9.58
CA GLY A 7 -5.85 -1.86 -10.27
C GLY A 7 -5.03 -0.67 -9.79
N GLY A 8 -3.97 -0.90 -9.01
CA GLY A 8 -3.00 0.13 -8.62
C GLY A 8 -3.33 0.86 -7.32
N GLU A 9 -4.47 0.61 -6.68
CA GLU A 9 -4.88 1.19 -5.39
C GLU A 9 -5.43 0.12 -4.45
N LEU A 10 -5.20 0.27 -3.15
CA LEU A 10 -5.73 -0.62 -2.10
C LEU A 10 -5.63 0.02 -0.72
N PHE A 11 -6.45 -0.41 0.22
CA PHE A 11 -6.37 0.08 1.58
C PHE A 11 -5.32 -0.68 2.41
N SER A 12 -4.71 0.01 3.38
CA SER A 12 -3.67 -0.58 4.24
C SER A 12 -4.16 -1.76 5.09
N ASN A 13 -5.45 -1.82 5.42
CA ASN A 13 -6.07 -2.97 6.09
C ASN A 13 -6.14 -4.20 5.19
N GLU A 14 -6.36 -4.02 3.88
CA GLU A 14 -6.39 -5.13 2.93
C GLU A 14 -4.99 -5.76 2.79
N ILE A 15 -3.91 -4.97 2.85
CA ILE A 15 -2.54 -5.50 2.92
C ILE A 15 -2.36 -6.34 4.17
N ARG A 16 -2.79 -5.82 5.32
CA ARG A 16 -2.66 -6.50 6.59
C ARG A 16 -3.34 -7.87 6.55
N GLU A 17 -4.58 -7.91 6.08
CA GLU A 17 -5.39 -9.12 5.98
C GLU A 17 -4.82 -10.10 4.94
N ARG A 18 -4.37 -9.60 3.79
CA ARG A 18 -3.83 -10.44 2.72
C ARG A 18 -2.56 -11.18 3.11
N PHE A 19 -1.66 -10.51 3.83
CA PHE A 19 -0.35 -11.03 4.21
C PHE A 19 -0.32 -11.62 5.62
N ASP A 20 -1.43 -11.58 6.34
CA ASP A 20 -1.54 -12.03 7.74
C ASP A 20 -0.42 -11.46 8.64
N ILE A 21 -0.18 -10.15 8.50
CA ILE A 21 0.88 -9.46 9.24
C ILE A 21 0.30 -8.50 10.28
N PRO A 22 1.03 -8.20 11.38
CA PRO A 22 0.62 -7.18 12.32
C PRO A 22 0.49 -5.79 11.67
N ARG A 23 -0.43 -4.97 12.19
CA ARG A 23 -0.65 -3.58 11.75
C ARG A 23 0.65 -2.77 11.71
N THR A 24 1.48 -2.89 12.74
CA THR A 24 2.75 -2.15 12.85
C THR A 24 3.78 -2.61 11.82
N SER A 25 3.79 -3.90 11.49
CA SER A 25 4.65 -4.47 10.44
C SER A 25 4.21 -4.00 9.06
N ALA A 26 2.90 -4.05 8.76
CA ALA A 26 2.34 -3.50 7.52
C ALA A 26 2.67 -2.02 7.37
N TRP A 27 2.51 -1.24 8.45
CA TRP A 27 2.82 0.19 8.45
C TRP A 27 4.30 0.47 8.18
N ARG A 28 5.23 -0.26 8.82
CA ARG A 28 6.67 -0.10 8.55
C ARG A 28 7.01 -0.44 7.10
N MET A 29 6.40 -1.48 6.55
CA MET A 29 6.59 -1.85 5.14
C MET A 29 6.11 -0.74 4.20
N LEU A 30 4.90 -0.23 4.43
CA LEU A 30 4.35 0.88 3.66
C LEU A 30 5.23 2.13 3.73
N ARG A 31 5.67 2.54 4.94
CA ARG A 31 6.58 3.68 5.10
C ARG A 31 7.89 3.52 4.34
N ARG A 32 8.44 2.30 4.26
CA ARG A 32 9.66 2.04 3.47
C ARG A 32 9.39 2.17 1.97
N LEU A 33 8.26 1.68 1.49
CA LEU A 33 7.88 1.81 0.07
C LEU A 33 7.58 3.26 -0.31
N GLU A 34 6.94 4.01 0.58
CA GLU A 34 6.68 5.44 0.44
C GLU A 34 8.00 6.23 0.38
N GLY A 35 8.95 5.93 1.28
CA GLY A 35 10.29 6.56 1.28
C GLY A 35 11.15 6.20 0.05
N LEU A 36 10.82 5.13 -0.67
CA LEU A 36 11.41 4.79 -1.97
C LEU A 36 10.61 5.37 -3.15
N GLU A 37 9.58 6.17 -2.89
CA GLU A 37 8.66 6.73 -3.87
C GLU A 37 8.00 5.64 -4.75
N ILE A 38 7.82 4.43 -4.21
CA ILE A 38 7.18 3.32 -4.92
C ILE A 38 5.67 3.44 -4.83
N ILE A 39 5.19 3.93 -3.69
CA ILE A 39 3.78 4.11 -3.39
C ILE A 39 3.51 5.53 -2.87
N GLU A 40 2.26 5.94 -2.97
CA GLU A 40 1.72 7.13 -2.31
C GLU A 40 0.60 6.70 -1.33
N GLU A 41 0.54 7.34 -0.16
CA GLU A 41 -0.54 7.15 0.81
C GLU A 41 -1.45 8.39 0.84
N ARG A 42 -2.77 8.18 0.75
CA ARG A 42 -3.77 9.23 0.96
C ARG A 42 -4.88 8.79 1.90
N LYS A 43 -5.48 9.74 2.63
CA LYS A 43 -6.58 9.45 3.55
C LYS A 43 -7.92 9.50 2.83
N VAL A 44 -8.69 8.42 2.89
CA VAL A 44 -10.04 8.31 2.33
C VAL A 44 -10.94 7.65 3.37
N GLY A 45 -12.01 8.34 3.80
CA GLY A 45 -12.96 7.78 4.77
C GLY A 45 -12.35 7.38 6.12
N GLY A 46 -11.29 8.06 6.56
CA GLY A 46 -10.56 7.71 7.79
C GLY A 46 -9.58 6.54 7.64
N GLN A 47 -9.49 5.94 6.46
CA GLN A 47 -8.56 4.85 6.14
C GLN A 47 -7.42 5.36 5.27
N SER A 48 -6.34 4.60 5.22
CA SER A 48 -5.19 4.87 4.36
C SER A 48 -5.35 4.10 3.05
N LEU A 49 -5.58 4.82 1.96
CA LEU A 49 -5.51 4.29 0.62
C LEU A 49 -4.07 4.41 0.13
N VAL A 50 -3.54 3.31 -0.38
CA VAL A 50 -2.19 3.17 -0.90
C VAL A 50 -2.27 2.94 -2.39
N SER A 51 -1.57 3.77 -3.17
CA SER A 51 -1.52 3.66 -4.62
C SER A 51 -0.08 3.45 -5.08
N ILE A 52 0.16 2.59 -6.08
CA ILE A 52 1.51 2.41 -6.65
C ILE A 52 1.76 3.42 -7.75
N HIS A 53 2.96 4.00 -7.79
CA HIS A 53 3.34 4.88 -8.87
C HIS A 53 3.28 4.18 -10.22
N ARG A 54 2.82 4.92 -11.24
CA ARG A 54 2.70 4.47 -12.64
C ARG A 54 4.00 3.86 -13.20
N ARG A 55 5.16 4.31 -12.71
CA ARG A 55 6.49 3.79 -13.10
C ARG A 55 6.70 2.31 -12.72
N TYR A 56 5.93 1.79 -11.76
CA TYR A 56 6.00 0.41 -11.27
C TYR A 56 4.75 -0.43 -11.58
N GLN A 57 3.84 0.09 -12.43
CA GLN A 57 2.64 -0.63 -12.87
C GLN A 57 2.90 -1.57 -14.07
N ARG A 58 4.14 -1.64 -14.57
CA ARG A 58 4.54 -2.50 -15.71
C ARG A 58 4.84 -3.94 -15.30
#